data_AF-A0A917AQS9-F1
#
_entry.id   AF-A0A917AQS9-F1
#
_cell.length_a   1.000
_cell.length_b   1.000
_cell.length_c   1.000
_cell.angle_alpha   90.00
_cell.angle_beta   90.00
_cell.angle_gamma   90.00
#
_symmetry.space_group_name_H-M   'P 1'
#
loop_
_entity.id
_entity.type
_entity.pdbx_description
1 polymer ?
#
loop_
_entity_poly.entity_id
_entity_poly.type
_entity_poly.pdbx_seq_one_letter_code
_entity_poly.pdbx_strand_id
1 'polypeptide(L)'
;MTDRSLLEQLKASARTTSSLIALGVEPEIVRTKNLLRLPFKIPSGEAVAYLSPTDGGIELDMRANHKAGRQELRRVLLGSARLVAAPREHHLLARFDADAPARRIMKSTSSWIQAVQQETEQRHELYQGTRQLGGEDTFGFWADVRANFGDQIGPWLVQELTGRRMINSRYSKRDHGRMTATVGSIIHMLPTSATSEADIWGAGLMRRLSDEERAGLEKLSEVTVHAVRGPLTRQLLREQLGWDVPEVYGDPALLCPRFYTPDPAPEAEGKIAFVPHFKHVEHHFSTAAEFQEALDEDVHLVDVHEDLRTVISQIASARVCVSSSLHGIIIAQAYGVPWVWLYAPDRNIGGARFKFDDFFSTLADADSVVSHEASVKDFLQLPFAELAQQAVLPELGIDLDALQNAFPIPAAEKPVAPVKPRFRWNRVSLEERFMADVRASYRLAHSAGRPGRAGQSR
;
A
#
# COMPACT_ATOMS: atom_id res chain seq x y z
N MET A 1 -10.10 13.85 32.71
CA MET A 1 -10.10 12.43 33.13
C MET A 1 -8.70 11.90 32.91
N THR A 2 -8.11 11.15 33.85
CA THR A 2 -6.79 10.54 33.60
C THR A 2 -6.92 9.38 32.63
N ASP A 3 -5.90 9.11 31.82
CA ASP A 3 -5.87 7.94 30.92
C ASP A 3 -6.21 6.64 31.64
N ARG A 4 -5.73 6.50 32.88
CA ARG A 4 -6.03 5.36 33.74
C ARG A 4 -7.54 5.22 34.00
N SER A 5 -8.23 6.31 34.32
CA SER A 5 -9.68 6.29 34.53
C SER A 5 -10.43 5.93 33.24
N LEU A 6 -9.95 6.42 32.09
CA LEU A 6 -10.54 6.14 30.79
C LEU A 6 -10.40 4.66 30.41
N LEU A 7 -9.20 4.09 30.57
CA LEU A 7 -8.94 2.68 30.28
C LEU A 7 -9.77 1.72 31.15
N GLU A 8 -9.97 2.05 32.43
CA GLU A 8 -10.84 1.25 33.30
C GLU A 8 -12.32 1.34 32.87
N GLN A 9 -12.79 2.50 32.40
CA GLN A 9 -14.13 2.64 31.83
C GLN A 9 -14.30 1.84 30.53
N LEU A 10 -13.30 1.89 29.64
CA LEU A 10 -13.30 1.08 28.41
C LEU A 10 -13.30 -0.41 28.75
N LYS A 11 -12.49 -0.86 29.71
CA LYS A 11 -12.45 -2.25 30.16
C LYS A 11 -13.78 -2.69 30.76
N ALA A 12 -14.41 -1.86 31.60
CA ALA A 12 -15.74 -2.14 32.14
C ALA A 12 -16.78 -2.26 31.03
N SER A 13 -16.76 -1.33 30.07
CA SER A 13 -17.65 -1.38 28.91
C SER A 13 -17.40 -2.60 28.01
N ALA A 14 -16.16 -3.05 27.85
CA ALA A 14 -15.81 -4.24 27.09
C ALA A 14 -16.43 -5.50 27.72
N ARG A 15 -16.34 -5.64 29.05
CA ARG A 15 -16.89 -6.76 29.83
C ARG A 15 -18.41 -6.86 29.78
N THR A 16 -19.11 -5.78 29.43
CA THR A 16 -20.57 -5.77 29.28
C THR A 16 -21.02 -5.80 27.82
N THR A 17 -20.10 -5.81 26.86
CA THR A 17 -20.44 -5.81 25.43
C THR A 17 -20.70 -7.24 24.98
N SER A 18 -21.97 -7.59 24.79
CA SER A 18 -22.42 -8.97 24.51
C SER A 18 -21.68 -9.64 23.35
N SER A 19 -21.35 -8.90 22.29
CA SER A 19 -20.62 -9.42 21.14
C SER A 19 -19.16 -9.76 21.47
N LEU A 20 -18.50 -9.01 22.34
CA LEU A 20 -17.14 -9.35 22.80
C LEU A 20 -17.15 -10.57 23.73
N ILE A 21 -18.16 -10.67 24.60
CA ILE A 21 -18.37 -11.83 25.47
C ILE A 21 -18.60 -13.10 24.62
N ALA A 22 -19.46 -13.01 23.59
CA ALA A 22 -19.74 -14.13 22.70
C ALA A 22 -18.49 -14.61 21.92
N LEU A 23 -17.54 -13.70 21.67
CA LEU A 23 -16.27 -14.01 21.03
C LEU A 23 -15.18 -14.48 22.01
N GLY A 24 -15.46 -14.54 23.31
CA GLY A 24 -14.47 -14.89 24.34
C GLY A 24 -13.31 -13.88 24.44
N VAL A 25 -13.56 -12.62 24.08
CA VAL A 25 -12.56 -11.56 24.13
C VAL A 25 -12.41 -11.05 25.57
N GLU A 26 -11.27 -11.35 26.18
CA GLU A 26 -10.94 -10.91 27.53
C GLU A 26 -10.10 -9.61 27.53
N PRO A 27 -10.66 -8.46 27.95
CA PRO A 27 -9.97 -7.18 27.89
C PRO A 27 -8.91 -7.04 29.00
N GLU A 28 -7.70 -6.64 28.64
CA GLU A 28 -6.57 -6.48 29.56
C GLU A 28 -5.96 -5.07 29.44
N ILE A 29 -5.70 -4.41 30.58
CA ILE A 29 -4.99 -3.12 30.59
C ILE A 29 -3.49 -3.40 30.73
N VAL A 30 -2.71 -2.97 29.74
CA VAL A 30 -1.25 -3.04 29.78
C VAL A 30 -0.72 -1.74 30.38
N ARG A 31 -0.55 -1.74 31.70
CA ARG A 31 -0.18 -0.52 32.46
C ARG A 31 1.13 0.12 32.00
N THR A 32 2.12 -0.68 31.62
CA THR A 32 3.43 -0.20 31.15
C THR A 32 3.36 0.55 29.82
N LYS A 33 2.30 0.33 29.04
CA LYS A 33 2.09 0.95 27.72
C LYS A 33 0.87 1.86 27.67
N ASN A 34 0.20 2.07 28.81
CA ASN A 34 -1.00 2.88 28.92
C ASN A 34 -2.05 2.56 27.84
N LEU A 35 -2.40 1.28 27.66
CA LEU A 35 -3.37 0.87 26.63
C LEU A 35 -4.29 -0.27 27.11
N LEU A 36 -5.41 -0.46 26.41
CA LEU A 36 -6.30 -1.60 26.55
C LEU A 36 -6.10 -2.56 25.36
N ARG A 37 -5.83 -3.83 25.63
CA ARG A 37 -5.74 -4.88 24.60
C ARG A 37 -6.96 -5.80 24.65
N LEU A 38 -7.44 -6.17 23.47
CA LEU A 38 -8.58 -7.07 23.25
C LEU A 38 -8.13 -8.17 22.26
N PRO A 39 -7.56 -9.28 22.76
CA PRO A 39 -7.12 -10.39 21.91
C PRO A 39 -8.31 -11.17 21.35
N PHE A 40 -8.20 -11.64 20.12
CA PHE A 40 -9.20 -12.48 19.45
C PHE A 40 -8.53 -13.47 18.49
N LYS A 41 -9.25 -14.55 18.16
CA LYS A 41 -8.74 -15.62 17.29
C LYS A 41 -8.99 -15.31 15.82
N ILE A 42 -8.01 -15.67 15.00
CA ILE A 42 -8.08 -15.72 13.54
C ILE A 42 -7.49 -17.08 13.09
N PRO A 43 -7.76 -17.57 11.87
CA PRO A 43 -7.26 -18.87 11.41
C PRO A 43 -5.74 -19.03 11.52
N SER A 44 -4.96 -17.97 11.30
CA SER A 44 -3.49 -18.02 11.45
C SER A 44 -2.98 -17.92 12.88
N GLY A 45 -3.85 -17.74 13.89
CA GLY A 45 -3.49 -17.68 15.30
C GLY A 45 -4.27 -16.61 16.07
N GLU A 46 -3.55 -15.60 16.56
CA GLU A 46 -4.14 -14.51 17.35
C GLU A 46 -3.84 -13.14 16.73
N ALA A 47 -4.87 -12.29 16.72
CA ALA A 47 -4.78 -10.86 16.49
C ALA A 47 -5.27 -10.12 17.75
N VAL A 48 -4.89 -8.85 17.86
CA VAL A 48 -5.20 -8.04 19.02
C VAL A 48 -5.64 -6.66 18.57
N ALA A 49 -6.80 -6.22 19.06
CA ALA A 49 -7.21 -4.83 18.97
C ALA A 49 -6.67 -4.05 20.17
N TYR A 50 -6.06 -2.90 19.92
CA TYR A 50 -5.50 -2.01 20.93
C TYR A 50 -6.27 -0.71 20.94
N LEU A 51 -6.60 -0.23 22.14
CA LEU A 51 -7.13 1.11 22.37
C LEU A 51 -6.12 1.89 23.18
N SER A 52 -5.54 2.91 22.55
CA SER A 52 -4.48 3.73 23.11
C SER A 52 -5.00 5.17 23.28
N PRO A 53 -4.99 5.74 24.49
CA PRO A 53 -5.17 7.17 24.68
C PRO A 53 -4.10 7.93 23.88
N THR A 54 -4.51 8.98 23.20
CA THR A 54 -3.65 9.86 22.39
C THR A 54 -3.98 11.30 22.72
N ASP A 55 -3.16 12.24 22.25
CA ASP A 55 -3.45 13.66 22.39
C ASP A 55 -4.79 14.00 21.71
N GLY A 56 -5.77 14.27 22.58
CA GLY A 56 -7.14 14.59 22.24
C GLY A 56 -8.03 13.41 21.81
N GLY A 57 -7.74 12.17 22.18
CA GLY A 57 -8.66 11.07 21.86
C GLY A 57 -8.22 9.66 22.24
N ILE A 58 -8.88 8.69 21.63
CA ILE A 58 -8.50 7.27 21.70
C ILE A 58 -8.30 6.76 20.27
N GLU A 59 -7.18 6.10 20.02
CA GLU A 59 -6.91 5.42 18.77
C GLU A 59 -7.19 3.93 18.91
N LEU A 60 -7.87 3.36 17.91
CA LEU A 60 -8.09 1.92 17.76
C LEU A 60 -7.20 1.39 16.64
N ASP A 61 -6.32 0.46 17.00
CA ASP A 61 -5.45 -0.23 16.05
C ASP A 61 -5.56 -1.76 16.18
N MET A 62 -5.16 -2.49 15.14
CA MET A 62 -5.07 -3.95 15.16
C MET A 62 -3.68 -4.45 14.74
N ARG A 63 -3.22 -5.49 15.46
CA ARG A 63 -1.90 -6.10 15.24
C ARG A 63 -1.96 -7.62 15.32
N ALA A 64 -0.97 -8.25 14.71
CA ALA A 64 -0.65 -9.66 14.92
C ALA A 64 0.85 -9.81 15.24
N ASN A 65 1.18 -10.62 16.25
CA ASN A 65 2.56 -10.76 16.71
C ASN A 65 3.40 -11.70 15.82
N HIS A 66 2.75 -12.60 15.08
CA HIS A 66 3.41 -13.57 14.21
C HIS A 66 3.25 -13.20 12.73
N LYS A 67 4.15 -13.72 11.89
CA LYS A 67 4.25 -13.37 10.47
C LYS A 67 2.97 -13.70 9.69
N ALA A 68 2.36 -14.86 9.96
CA ALA A 68 1.16 -15.31 9.24
C ALA A 68 -0.05 -14.39 9.50
N GLY A 69 -0.23 -13.95 10.75
CA GLY A 69 -1.32 -13.05 11.13
C GLY A 69 -1.13 -11.65 10.58
N ARG A 70 0.11 -11.15 10.49
CA ARG A 70 0.40 -9.88 9.82
C ARG A 70 0.02 -9.91 8.35
N GLN A 71 0.42 -10.97 7.65
CA GLN A 71 0.04 -11.21 6.26
C GLN A 71 -1.49 -11.30 6.10
N GLU A 72 -2.17 -11.98 7.01
CA GLU A 72 -3.62 -12.12 6.98
C GLU A 72 -4.34 -10.79 7.23
N LEU A 73 -3.91 -10.00 8.21
CA LEU A 73 -4.45 -8.66 8.46
C LEU A 73 -4.25 -7.73 7.26
N ARG A 74 -3.06 -7.72 6.63
CA ARG A 74 -2.81 -6.90 5.43
C ARG A 74 -3.77 -7.19 4.29
N ARG A 75 -4.13 -8.47 4.09
CA ARG A 75 -5.09 -8.90 3.06
C ARG A 75 -6.54 -8.49 3.36
N VAL A 76 -6.94 -8.60 4.62
CA VAL A 76 -8.33 -8.35 5.07
C VAL A 76 -8.61 -6.87 5.25
N LEU A 77 -7.61 -6.10 5.67
CA LEU A 77 -7.75 -4.68 5.98
C LEU A 77 -7.34 -3.75 4.83
N LEU A 78 -6.88 -4.31 3.71
CA LEU A 78 -6.54 -3.55 2.50
C LEU A 78 -7.67 -2.59 2.11
N GLY A 79 -7.33 -1.31 1.93
CA GLY A 79 -8.28 -0.24 1.57
C GLY A 79 -9.29 0.13 2.66
N SER A 80 -9.32 -0.62 3.78
CA SER A 80 -10.29 -0.46 4.87
C SER A 80 -9.68 0.19 6.10
N ALA A 81 -8.40 -0.03 6.36
CA ALA A 81 -7.63 0.57 7.45
C ALA A 81 -6.26 1.01 6.97
N ARG A 82 -5.70 2.05 7.59
CA ARG A 82 -4.37 2.55 7.25
C ARG A 82 -3.31 1.63 7.82
N LEU A 83 -2.51 1.01 6.96
CA LEU A 83 -1.30 0.28 7.37
C LEU A 83 -0.23 1.26 7.84
N VAL A 84 0.39 0.98 8.98
CA VAL A 84 1.56 1.69 9.50
C VAL A 84 2.69 0.68 9.67
N ALA A 85 3.83 0.90 9.01
CA ALA A 85 4.90 -0.08 8.92
C ALA A 85 5.80 -0.06 10.18
N ALA A 86 6.13 1.14 10.65
CA ALA A 86 7.06 1.38 11.75
C ALA A 86 6.37 1.98 13.00
N PRO A 87 6.92 1.80 14.22
CA PRO A 87 8.04 0.91 14.58
C PRO A 87 7.65 -0.57 14.60
N ARG A 88 6.35 -0.89 14.48
CA ARG A 88 5.82 -2.24 14.33
C ARG A 88 4.59 -2.19 13.43
N GLU A 89 4.50 -3.13 12.49
CA GLU A 89 3.36 -3.25 11.58
C GLU A 89 2.03 -3.33 12.34
N HIS A 90 1.14 -2.36 12.10
CA HIS A 90 -0.20 -2.29 12.66
C HIS A 90 -1.17 -1.59 11.72
N HIS A 91 -2.47 -1.77 11.93
CA HIS A 91 -3.51 -1.16 11.11
C HIS A 91 -4.34 -0.21 11.96
N LEU A 92 -4.38 1.06 11.59
CA LEU A 92 -5.20 2.07 12.25
C LEU A 92 -6.64 2.01 11.73
N LEU A 93 -7.56 1.71 12.64
CA LEU A 93 -8.94 1.36 12.30
C LEU A 93 -9.93 2.51 12.56
N ALA A 94 -9.69 3.29 13.61
CA ALA A 94 -10.51 4.45 13.97
C ALA A 94 -9.78 5.36 14.98
N ARG A 95 -10.16 6.64 14.99
CA ARG A 95 -9.86 7.59 16.07
C ARG A 95 -11.16 8.10 16.67
N PHE A 96 -11.23 8.17 17.99
CA PHE A 96 -12.37 8.66 18.75
C PHE A 96 -11.98 9.93 19.49
N ASP A 97 -12.89 10.90 19.54
CA ASP A 97 -12.71 12.11 20.33
C ASP A 97 -12.60 11.79 21.83
N ALA A 98 -11.96 12.68 22.58
CA ALA A 98 -11.71 12.49 24.01
C ALA A 98 -12.99 12.35 24.87
N ASP A 99 -14.12 12.85 24.39
CA ASP A 99 -15.44 12.77 25.03
C ASP A 99 -16.31 11.62 24.49
N ALA A 100 -15.79 10.82 23.55
CA ALA A 100 -16.54 9.71 22.95
C ALA A 100 -16.93 8.67 24.03
N PRO A 101 -18.22 8.31 24.16
CA PRO A 101 -18.66 7.39 25.20
C PRO A 101 -18.01 6.00 25.05
N ALA A 102 -17.55 5.41 26.15
CA ALA A 102 -16.91 4.08 26.15
C ALA A 102 -17.76 3.01 25.43
N ARG A 103 -19.08 3.04 25.59
CA ARG A 103 -20.02 2.13 24.89
C ARG A 103 -19.96 2.27 23.37
N ARG A 104 -19.79 3.49 22.85
CA ARG A 104 -19.64 3.75 21.40
C ARG A 104 -18.33 3.19 20.89
N ILE A 105 -17.24 3.42 21.63
CA ILE A 105 -15.90 2.91 21.30
C ILE A 105 -15.90 1.37 21.28
N MET A 106 -16.50 0.73 22.30
CA MET A 106 -16.60 -0.73 22.36
C MET A 106 -17.49 -1.32 21.27
N LYS A 107 -18.59 -0.65 20.91
CA LYS A 107 -19.41 -1.07 19.77
C LYS A 107 -18.60 -1.08 18.48
N SER A 108 -17.86 -0.01 18.21
CA SER A 108 -16.99 0.08 17.04
C SER A 108 -15.88 -0.96 17.06
N THR A 109 -15.22 -1.13 18.20
CA THR A 109 -14.15 -2.12 18.42
C THR A 109 -14.65 -3.54 18.16
N SER A 110 -15.81 -3.89 18.73
CA SER A 110 -16.42 -5.20 18.53
C SER A 110 -16.81 -5.44 17.08
N SER A 111 -17.34 -4.43 16.38
CA SER A 111 -17.69 -4.59 14.96
C SER A 111 -16.46 -4.80 14.08
N TRP A 112 -15.34 -4.13 14.39
CA TRP A 112 -14.06 -4.40 13.72
C TRP A 112 -13.57 -5.82 13.96
N ILE A 113 -13.56 -6.29 15.22
CA ILE A 113 -13.15 -7.65 15.57
C ILE A 113 -14.01 -8.69 14.82
N GLN A 114 -15.33 -8.53 14.83
CA GLN A 114 -16.26 -9.42 14.14
C GLN A 114 -16.01 -9.45 12.63
N ALA A 115 -15.83 -8.28 12.01
CA ALA A 115 -15.62 -8.19 10.57
C ALA A 115 -14.29 -8.82 10.14
N VAL A 116 -13.21 -8.58 10.89
CA VAL A 116 -11.91 -9.22 10.63
C VAL A 116 -12.01 -10.73 10.81
N GLN A 117 -12.58 -11.20 11.92
CA GLN A 117 -12.72 -12.63 12.17
C GLN A 117 -13.52 -13.31 11.04
N GLN A 118 -14.70 -12.75 10.70
CA GLN A 118 -15.54 -13.25 9.62
C GLN A 118 -14.78 -13.30 8.29
N GLU A 119 -14.12 -12.21 7.89
CA GLU A 119 -13.37 -12.17 6.62
C GLU A 119 -12.22 -13.18 6.61
N THR A 120 -11.47 -13.31 7.70
CA THR A 120 -10.36 -14.28 7.79
C THR A 120 -10.84 -15.72 7.70
N GLU A 121 -11.95 -16.06 8.39
CA GLU A 121 -12.57 -17.38 8.31
C GLU A 121 -13.05 -17.70 6.90
N GLN A 122 -13.75 -16.76 6.23
CA GLN A 122 -14.23 -16.95 4.86
C GLN A 122 -13.09 -17.18 3.87
N ARG A 123 -12.01 -16.39 3.97
CA ARG A 123 -10.81 -16.60 3.13
C ARG A 123 -10.14 -17.93 3.43
N HIS A 124 -10.07 -18.33 4.69
CA HIS A 124 -9.50 -19.63 5.04
C HIS A 124 -10.30 -20.79 4.44
N GLU A 125 -11.64 -20.72 4.48
CA GLU A 125 -12.52 -21.70 3.83
C GLU A 125 -12.31 -21.76 2.31
N LEU A 126 -12.14 -20.60 1.65
CA LEU A 126 -11.78 -20.53 0.22
C LEU A 126 -10.43 -21.20 -0.04
N TYR A 127 -9.40 -20.90 0.78
CA TYR A 127 -8.07 -21.49 0.63
C TYR A 127 -8.04 -23.01 0.86
N GLN A 128 -8.90 -23.54 1.75
CA GLN A 128 -9.07 -24.98 1.93
C GLN A 128 -9.98 -25.62 0.85
N GLY A 129 -10.69 -24.80 0.07
CA GLY A 129 -11.72 -25.23 -0.87
C GLY A 129 -12.91 -25.90 -0.18
N THR A 130 -13.21 -25.51 1.07
CA THR A 130 -14.45 -25.87 1.78
C THR A 130 -15.58 -24.89 1.49
N ARG A 131 -15.27 -23.78 0.82
CA ARG A 131 -16.21 -22.77 0.32
C ARG A 131 -15.92 -22.53 -1.16
N GLN A 132 -16.99 -22.35 -1.95
CA GLN A 132 -16.87 -21.93 -3.35
C GLN A 132 -16.74 -20.41 -3.44
N LEU A 133 -16.04 -19.93 -4.46
CA LEU A 133 -15.92 -18.50 -4.75
C LEU A 133 -17.31 -17.93 -5.09
N GLY A 134 -17.74 -16.92 -4.35
CA GLY A 134 -19.01 -16.23 -4.59
C GLY A 134 -18.88 -15.07 -5.57
N GLY A 135 -20.02 -14.51 -6.00
CA GLY A 135 -20.06 -13.32 -6.89
C GLY A 135 -19.50 -12.03 -6.28
N GLU A 136 -19.17 -12.05 -4.99
CA GLU A 136 -18.54 -10.98 -4.23
C GLU A 136 -17.00 -10.99 -4.33
N ASP A 137 -16.43 -12.12 -4.78
CA ASP A 137 -15.00 -12.36 -4.77
C ASP A 137 -14.50 -12.68 -6.19
N THR A 138 -13.20 -12.52 -6.39
CA THR A 138 -12.48 -12.98 -7.57
C THR A 138 -11.11 -13.52 -7.17
N PHE A 139 -10.60 -14.53 -7.87
CA PHE A 139 -9.23 -14.98 -7.65
C PHE A 139 -8.23 -14.09 -8.36
N GLY A 140 -7.08 -13.93 -7.75
CA GLY A 140 -6.02 -13.13 -8.33
C GLY A 140 -4.68 -13.38 -7.69
N PHE A 141 -3.63 -12.89 -8.32
CA PHE A 141 -2.27 -13.08 -7.84
C PHE A 141 -1.56 -11.74 -7.63
N TRP A 142 -0.95 -11.59 -6.46
CA TRP A 142 -0.05 -10.49 -6.11
C TRP A 142 0.93 -10.92 -5.01
N ALA A 143 2.03 -10.20 -4.88
CA ALA A 143 3.00 -10.45 -3.82
C ALA A 143 2.54 -9.81 -2.49
N ASP A 144 2.48 -10.59 -1.42
CA ASP A 144 2.06 -10.07 -0.11
C ASP A 144 2.90 -10.60 1.05
N VAL A 145 4.06 -11.19 0.74
CA VAL A 145 4.95 -11.75 1.77
C VAL A 145 5.45 -10.67 2.72
N ARG A 146 5.75 -9.49 2.19
CA ARG A 146 6.18 -8.28 2.91
C ARG A 146 5.20 -7.14 2.60
N ALA A 147 5.10 -6.16 3.49
CA ALA A 147 4.36 -4.95 3.19
C ALA A 147 5.08 -4.21 2.04
N ASN A 148 4.34 -3.90 0.98
CA ASN A 148 4.79 -3.05 -0.09
C ASN A 148 3.56 -2.40 -0.70
N PHE A 149 3.54 -1.08 -0.77
CA PHE A 149 2.38 -0.35 -1.26
C PHE A 149 2.03 -0.71 -2.71
N GLY A 150 3.05 -0.92 -3.56
CA GLY A 150 2.86 -1.19 -4.98
C GLY A 150 2.20 -2.55 -5.23
N ASP A 151 2.57 -3.57 -4.45
CA ASP A 151 1.95 -4.89 -4.54
C ASP A 151 0.48 -4.90 -4.05
N GLN A 152 0.07 -3.88 -3.29
CA GLN A 152 -1.31 -3.70 -2.82
C GLN A 152 -2.20 -2.98 -3.83
N ILE A 153 -1.64 -2.29 -4.84
CA ILE A 153 -2.42 -1.52 -5.82
C ILE A 153 -3.31 -2.44 -6.64
N GLY A 154 -2.78 -3.57 -7.12
CA GLY A 154 -3.55 -4.54 -7.90
C GLY A 154 -4.87 -4.97 -7.24
N PRO A 155 -4.84 -5.60 -6.05
CA PRO A 155 -6.05 -6.00 -5.34
C PRO A 155 -6.94 -4.83 -4.92
N TRP A 156 -6.38 -3.67 -4.58
CA TRP A 156 -7.17 -2.47 -4.29
C TRP A 156 -7.91 -1.95 -5.54
N LEU A 157 -7.23 -1.84 -6.67
CA LEU A 157 -7.77 -1.33 -7.92
C LEU A 157 -8.87 -2.24 -8.48
N VAL A 158 -8.69 -3.57 -8.40
CA VAL A 158 -9.74 -4.53 -8.75
C VAL A 158 -11.00 -4.29 -7.92
N GLN A 159 -10.86 -4.01 -6.63
CA GLN A 159 -11.99 -3.70 -5.76
C GLN A 159 -12.67 -2.38 -6.14
N GLU A 160 -11.91 -1.32 -6.47
CA GLU A 160 -12.49 -0.05 -6.92
C GLU A 160 -13.20 -0.19 -8.29
N LEU A 161 -12.66 -1.00 -9.21
CA LEU A 161 -13.22 -1.24 -10.54
C LEU A 161 -14.49 -2.09 -10.51
N THR A 162 -14.54 -3.11 -9.66
CA THR A 162 -15.58 -4.15 -9.73
C THR A 162 -16.49 -4.20 -8.51
N GLY A 163 -16.06 -3.67 -7.37
CA GLY A 163 -16.67 -3.96 -6.09
C GLY A 163 -16.43 -5.39 -5.58
N ARG A 164 -15.61 -6.21 -6.25
CA ARG A 164 -15.24 -7.56 -5.80
C ARG A 164 -13.97 -7.51 -4.95
N ARG A 165 -13.89 -8.40 -3.95
CA ARG A 165 -12.62 -8.61 -3.23
C ARG A 165 -11.74 -9.57 -4.01
N MET A 166 -10.46 -9.24 -4.12
CA MET A 166 -9.47 -10.14 -4.71
C MET A 166 -8.96 -11.11 -3.64
N ILE A 167 -8.97 -12.41 -3.96
CA ILE A 167 -8.51 -13.51 -3.11
C ILE A 167 -7.18 -14.03 -3.67
N ASN A 168 -6.13 -14.01 -2.85
CA ASN A 168 -4.78 -14.33 -3.33
C ASN A 168 -4.66 -15.83 -3.60
N SER A 169 -4.55 -16.20 -4.87
CA SER A 169 -4.46 -17.59 -5.33
C SER A 169 -3.25 -18.31 -4.76
N ARG A 170 -2.19 -17.58 -4.37
CA ARG A 170 -0.98 -18.13 -3.73
C ARG A 170 -1.25 -19.05 -2.54
N TYR A 171 -2.33 -18.80 -1.79
CA TYR A 171 -2.65 -19.54 -0.57
C TYR A 171 -3.68 -20.64 -0.78
N SER A 172 -4.25 -20.75 -1.98
CA SER A 172 -5.21 -21.80 -2.30
C SER A 172 -4.51 -23.16 -2.37
N LYS A 173 -5.04 -24.15 -1.64
CA LYS A 173 -4.54 -25.54 -1.68
C LYS A 173 -5.22 -26.40 -2.75
N ARG A 174 -6.31 -25.91 -3.33
CA ARG A 174 -7.11 -26.59 -4.37
C ARG A 174 -7.15 -25.73 -5.61
N ASP A 175 -7.85 -26.22 -6.63
CA ASP A 175 -7.98 -25.56 -7.92
C ASP A 175 -8.25 -24.05 -7.77
N HIS A 176 -7.45 -23.24 -8.47
CA HIS A 176 -7.30 -21.81 -8.20
C HIS A 176 -8.42 -20.98 -8.85
N GLY A 177 -9.36 -21.66 -9.53
CA GLY A 177 -10.19 -21.02 -10.54
C GLY A 177 -9.33 -20.28 -11.57
N ARG A 178 -9.97 -19.37 -12.30
CA ARG A 178 -9.28 -18.42 -13.14
C ARG A 178 -8.76 -17.27 -12.30
N MET A 179 -7.44 -17.14 -12.20
CA MET A 179 -6.79 -16.06 -11.44
C MET A 179 -6.37 -14.93 -12.35
N THR A 180 -6.50 -13.68 -11.90
CA THR A 180 -5.96 -12.52 -12.65
C THR A 180 -4.65 -12.03 -12.03
N ALA A 181 -3.59 -11.94 -12.84
CA ALA A 181 -2.33 -11.27 -12.51
C ALA A 181 -2.44 -9.80 -12.94
N THR A 182 -2.13 -8.88 -12.02
CA THR A 182 -2.30 -7.43 -12.24
C THR A 182 -0.99 -6.67 -12.05
N VAL A 183 -0.95 -5.65 -11.19
CA VAL A 183 0.22 -4.79 -10.94
C VAL A 183 1.47 -5.59 -10.53
N GLY A 184 2.62 -5.21 -11.09
CA GLY A 184 3.94 -5.70 -10.69
C GLY A 184 4.60 -6.70 -11.64
N SER A 185 5.88 -6.98 -11.36
CA SER A 185 6.70 -7.96 -12.11
C SER A 185 6.43 -9.39 -11.65
N ILE A 186 5.20 -9.88 -11.77
CA ILE A 186 4.74 -11.09 -11.08
C ILE A 186 4.40 -12.28 -11.97
N ILE A 187 4.45 -12.14 -13.30
CA ILE A 187 4.03 -13.23 -14.23
C ILE A 187 4.84 -14.52 -13.99
N HIS A 188 6.16 -14.41 -13.86
CA HIS A 188 7.05 -15.55 -13.60
C HIS A 188 6.85 -16.24 -12.25
N MET A 189 6.03 -15.66 -11.36
CA MET A 189 5.78 -16.16 -10.01
C MET A 189 4.39 -16.79 -9.86
N LEU A 190 3.60 -16.88 -10.94
CA LEU A 190 2.25 -17.40 -10.88
C LEU A 190 2.25 -18.83 -10.31
N PRO A 191 1.31 -19.15 -9.40
CA PRO A 191 1.11 -20.52 -8.98
C PRO A 191 0.56 -21.32 -10.16
N THR A 192 1.22 -22.44 -10.47
CA THR A 192 0.92 -23.24 -11.68
C THR A 192 0.56 -24.66 -11.31
N SER A 193 -0.62 -25.11 -11.72
CA SER A 193 -1.04 -26.52 -11.76
C SER A 193 -1.69 -26.82 -13.11
N ALA A 194 -1.85 -28.11 -13.44
CA ALA A 194 -2.53 -28.56 -14.67
C ALA A 194 -4.02 -28.18 -14.76
N THR A 195 -4.57 -27.51 -13.74
CA THR A 195 -5.96 -27.01 -13.69
C THR A 195 -6.02 -25.49 -13.53
N SER A 196 -4.88 -24.83 -13.35
CA SER A 196 -4.84 -23.39 -13.10
C SER A 196 -5.02 -22.62 -14.41
N GLU A 197 -6.03 -21.77 -14.44
CA GLU A 197 -6.25 -20.80 -15.52
C GLU A 197 -5.78 -19.41 -15.09
N ALA A 198 -5.24 -18.62 -16.02
CA ALA A 198 -4.72 -17.29 -15.73
C ALA A 198 -5.15 -16.23 -16.74
N ASP A 199 -5.60 -15.09 -16.23
CA ASP A 199 -5.68 -13.84 -16.99
C ASP A 199 -4.48 -12.95 -16.64
N ILE A 200 -3.88 -12.31 -17.65
CA ILE A 200 -2.83 -11.31 -17.44
C ILE A 200 -3.36 -9.94 -17.84
N TRP A 201 -3.39 -9.00 -16.90
CA TRP A 201 -3.82 -7.62 -17.13
C TRP A 201 -2.78 -6.63 -16.59
N GLY A 202 -1.87 -6.21 -17.46
CA GLY A 202 -0.86 -5.19 -17.20
C GLY A 202 0.34 -5.66 -16.36
N ALA A 203 0.34 -6.92 -15.90
CA ALA A 203 1.49 -7.50 -15.21
C ALA A 203 2.74 -7.55 -16.09
N GLY A 204 3.90 -7.52 -15.46
CA GLY A 204 5.20 -7.59 -16.14
C GLY A 204 6.00 -8.84 -15.78
N LEU A 205 7.05 -9.10 -16.56
CA LEU A 205 8.14 -9.97 -16.13
C LEU A 205 9.17 -9.19 -15.30
N MET A 206 9.92 -9.89 -14.45
CA MET A 206 11.07 -9.28 -13.75
C MET A 206 12.31 -9.32 -14.65
N ARG A 207 12.43 -10.38 -15.45
CA ARG A 207 13.53 -10.68 -16.37
C ARG A 207 13.08 -11.76 -17.34
N ARG A 208 13.98 -12.12 -18.27
CA ARG A 208 13.90 -13.37 -19.03
C ARG A 208 13.59 -14.56 -18.12
N LEU A 209 12.64 -15.39 -18.56
CA LEU A 209 12.24 -16.60 -17.86
C LEU A 209 13.40 -17.61 -17.87
N SER A 210 13.65 -18.22 -16.72
CA SER A 210 14.47 -19.42 -16.64
C SER A 210 13.73 -20.61 -17.24
N ASP A 211 14.43 -21.71 -17.50
CA ASP A 211 13.79 -22.94 -18.00
C ASP A 211 12.79 -23.51 -16.99
N GLU A 212 13.05 -23.36 -15.68
CA GLU A 212 12.12 -23.77 -14.62
C GLU A 212 10.85 -22.90 -14.60
N GLU A 213 10.99 -21.58 -14.69
CA GLU A 213 9.84 -20.67 -14.73
C GLU A 213 9.00 -20.89 -15.98
N ARG A 214 9.65 -21.12 -17.13
CA ARG A 214 8.98 -21.48 -18.38
C ARG A 214 8.19 -22.77 -18.23
N ALA A 215 8.84 -23.85 -17.77
CA ALA A 215 8.21 -25.14 -17.55
C ALA A 215 7.09 -25.10 -16.50
N GLY A 216 7.16 -24.16 -15.55
CA GLY A 216 6.07 -23.86 -14.61
C GLY A 216 4.87 -23.27 -15.33
N LEU A 217 5.06 -22.17 -16.07
CA LEU A 217 4.00 -21.47 -16.79
C LEU A 217 3.35 -22.32 -17.89
N GLU A 218 4.09 -23.22 -18.53
CA GLU A 218 3.55 -24.20 -19.50
C GLU A 218 2.57 -25.21 -18.88
N LYS A 219 2.48 -25.30 -17.55
CA LYS A 219 1.49 -26.15 -16.86
C LYS A 219 0.12 -25.51 -16.72
N LEU A 220 -0.02 -24.20 -16.97
CA LEU A 220 -1.31 -23.53 -16.93
C LEU A 220 -2.22 -24.15 -17.99
N SER A 221 -3.43 -24.53 -17.60
CA SER A 221 -4.39 -25.17 -18.52
C SER A 221 -4.92 -24.19 -19.56
N GLU A 222 -5.07 -22.93 -19.18
CA GLU A 222 -5.48 -21.85 -20.07
C GLU A 222 -4.86 -20.53 -19.64
N VAL A 223 -4.44 -19.73 -20.61
CA VAL A 223 -3.92 -18.37 -20.39
C VAL A 223 -4.56 -17.42 -21.37
N THR A 224 -5.10 -16.31 -20.86
CA THR A 224 -5.58 -15.19 -21.68
C THR A 224 -4.81 -13.93 -21.30
N VAL A 225 -4.09 -13.36 -22.26
CA VAL A 225 -3.35 -12.12 -22.03
C VAL A 225 -4.18 -10.96 -22.58
N HIS A 226 -4.62 -10.07 -21.69
CA HIS A 226 -5.43 -8.91 -22.03
C HIS A 226 -4.58 -7.65 -22.20
N ALA A 227 -3.56 -7.51 -21.36
CA ALA A 227 -2.55 -6.48 -21.42
C ALA A 227 -1.29 -6.94 -20.69
N VAL A 228 -0.13 -6.38 -21.00
CA VAL A 228 1.11 -6.58 -20.22
C VAL A 228 1.76 -5.24 -19.92
N ARG A 229 2.69 -5.18 -18.95
CA ARG A 229 3.30 -3.90 -18.56
C ARG A 229 3.91 -3.14 -19.74
N GLY A 230 4.68 -3.82 -20.59
CA GLY A 230 5.33 -3.19 -21.73
C GLY A 230 5.74 -4.14 -22.86
N PRO A 231 6.20 -3.58 -23.99
CA PRO A 231 6.67 -4.32 -25.16
C PRO A 231 7.70 -5.43 -24.89
N LEU A 232 8.63 -5.24 -23.95
CA LEU A 232 9.68 -6.23 -23.68
C LEU A 232 9.11 -7.48 -23.00
N THR A 233 8.18 -7.30 -22.06
CA THR A 233 7.42 -8.41 -21.48
C THR A 233 6.64 -9.14 -22.56
N ARG A 234 5.95 -8.41 -23.45
CA ARG A 234 5.22 -9.02 -24.58
C ARG A 234 6.13 -9.88 -25.44
N GLN A 235 7.29 -9.34 -25.83
CA GLN A 235 8.26 -10.04 -26.66
C GLN A 235 8.68 -11.37 -26.01
N LEU A 236 9.06 -11.36 -24.74
CA LEU A 236 9.52 -12.56 -24.05
C LEU A 236 8.42 -13.61 -23.89
N LEU A 237 7.18 -13.22 -23.60
CA LEU A 237 6.07 -14.19 -23.49
C LEU A 237 5.79 -14.86 -24.84
N ARG A 238 5.83 -14.11 -25.94
CA ARG A 238 5.68 -14.66 -27.30
C ARG A 238 6.84 -15.60 -27.66
N GLU A 239 8.07 -15.17 -27.41
CA GLU A 239 9.28 -15.94 -27.79
C GLU A 239 9.51 -17.17 -26.90
N GLN A 240 9.24 -17.08 -25.60
CA GLN A 240 9.56 -18.14 -24.65
C GLN A 240 8.39 -19.11 -24.40
N LEU A 241 7.14 -18.65 -24.52
CA LEU A 241 5.96 -19.45 -24.20
C LEU A 241 5.02 -19.63 -25.39
N GLY A 242 5.22 -18.90 -26.49
CA GLY A 242 4.31 -18.94 -27.65
C GLY A 242 2.91 -18.38 -27.35
N TRP A 243 2.75 -17.62 -26.26
CA TRP A 243 1.47 -17.03 -25.89
C TRP A 243 1.03 -15.99 -26.91
N ASP A 244 -0.28 -15.90 -27.15
CA ASP A 244 -0.88 -14.77 -27.84
C ASP A 244 -0.93 -13.57 -26.88
N VAL A 245 -0.33 -12.44 -27.29
CA VAL A 245 -0.17 -11.26 -26.45
C VAL A 245 -0.54 -10.03 -27.27
N PRO A 246 -1.64 -9.33 -26.95
CA PRO A 246 -2.08 -8.15 -27.69
C PRO A 246 -1.13 -6.96 -27.49
N GLU A 247 -1.23 -5.97 -28.35
CA GLU A 247 -0.50 -4.69 -28.23
C GLU A 247 -1.22 -3.71 -27.32
N VAL A 248 -1.62 -4.20 -26.14
CA VAL A 248 -2.21 -3.40 -25.06
C VAL A 248 -1.22 -3.39 -23.91
N TYR A 249 -0.75 -2.19 -23.55
CA TYR A 249 0.36 -2.00 -22.63
C TYR A 249 0.01 -1.11 -21.44
N GLY A 250 0.78 -1.27 -20.37
CA GLY A 250 0.80 -0.39 -19.22
C GLY A 250 0.65 -1.14 -17.90
N ASP A 251 1.34 -0.64 -16.87
CA ASP A 251 1.09 -1.09 -15.50
C ASP A 251 -0.25 -0.50 -15.01
N PRO A 252 -1.17 -1.31 -14.45
CA PRO A 252 -2.47 -0.80 -13.99
C PRO A 252 -2.38 0.27 -12.90
N ALA A 253 -1.26 0.40 -12.20
CA ALA A 253 -1.03 1.49 -11.26
C ALA A 253 -1.04 2.89 -11.93
N LEU A 254 -0.86 2.96 -13.26
CA LEU A 254 -1.07 4.20 -14.03
C LEU A 254 -2.54 4.67 -14.02
N LEU A 255 -3.49 3.78 -13.73
CA LEU A 255 -4.91 4.11 -13.63
C LEU A 255 -5.32 4.67 -12.25
N CYS A 256 -4.43 4.63 -11.24
CA CYS A 256 -4.71 5.14 -9.88
C CYS A 256 -5.39 6.52 -9.83
N PRO A 257 -4.98 7.53 -10.63
CA PRO A 257 -5.62 8.86 -10.63
C PRO A 257 -7.11 8.85 -10.99
N ARG A 258 -7.60 7.82 -11.70
CA ARG A 258 -9.02 7.66 -12.04
C ARG A 258 -9.88 7.22 -10.84
N PHE A 259 -9.26 6.64 -9.81
CA PHE A 259 -9.94 6.02 -8.67
C PHE A 259 -9.54 6.63 -7.32
N TYR A 260 -8.44 7.37 -7.26
CA TYR A 260 -7.97 7.97 -6.03
C TYR A 260 -7.42 9.38 -6.23
N THR A 261 -8.09 10.35 -5.63
CA THR A 261 -7.56 11.69 -5.38
C THR A 261 -6.79 11.68 -4.06
N PRO A 262 -5.48 11.94 -4.06
CA PRO A 262 -4.67 11.91 -2.85
C PRO A 262 -5.04 13.04 -1.90
N ASP A 263 -5.05 12.74 -0.60
CA ASP A 263 -5.13 13.80 0.41
C ASP A 263 -3.76 14.51 0.48
N PRO A 264 -3.70 15.81 0.86
CA PRO A 264 -2.42 16.50 1.03
C PRO A 264 -1.52 15.76 2.04
N ALA A 265 -0.22 15.67 1.74
CA ALA A 265 0.82 15.17 2.64
C ALA A 265 1.79 16.31 2.99
N PRO A 266 1.51 17.12 4.03
CA PRO A 266 2.28 18.31 4.36
C PRO A 266 3.75 18.04 4.68
N GLU A 267 4.08 16.84 5.15
CA GLU A 267 5.46 16.40 5.37
C GLU A 267 6.29 16.31 4.08
N ALA A 268 5.62 16.07 2.94
CA ALA A 268 6.22 15.91 1.61
C ALA A 268 5.93 17.11 0.67
N GLU A 269 5.03 18.00 1.06
CA GLU A 269 4.59 19.12 0.21
C GLU A 269 5.75 20.05 -0.17
N GLY A 270 5.97 20.21 -1.48
CA GLY A 270 7.05 21.03 -2.02
C GLY A 270 8.46 20.44 -1.90
N LYS A 271 8.61 19.26 -1.28
CA LYS A 271 9.90 18.57 -1.09
C LYS A 271 10.21 17.59 -2.21
N ILE A 272 11.41 17.04 -2.19
CA ILE A 272 11.83 15.90 -3.00
C ILE A 272 11.38 14.62 -2.30
N ALA A 273 10.49 13.84 -2.93
CA ALA A 273 10.16 12.50 -2.46
C ALA A 273 11.28 11.54 -2.84
N PHE A 274 11.99 11.01 -1.84
CA PHE A 274 12.94 9.93 -2.03
C PHE A 274 12.25 8.58 -1.78
N VAL A 275 12.12 7.77 -2.83
CA VAL A 275 11.42 6.47 -2.80
C VAL A 275 12.40 5.31 -3.02
N PRO A 276 13.14 4.88 -1.99
CA PRO A 276 14.05 3.75 -2.12
C PRO A 276 13.28 2.43 -2.26
N HIS A 277 13.83 1.51 -3.05
CA HIS A 277 13.37 0.12 -2.97
C HIS A 277 13.62 -0.44 -1.56
N PHE A 278 12.75 -1.30 -1.03
CA PHE A 278 12.87 -1.82 0.34
C PHE A 278 14.24 -2.46 0.63
N LYS A 279 14.80 -3.19 -0.35
CA LYS A 279 16.14 -3.77 -0.26
C LYS A 279 17.24 -2.71 -0.16
N HIS A 280 17.04 -1.47 -0.56
CA HIS A 280 18.07 -0.44 -0.43
C HIS A 280 18.07 0.18 0.98
N VAL A 281 16.91 0.22 1.64
CA VAL A 281 16.78 0.75 3.01
C VAL A 281 17.33 -0.22 4.07
N GLU A 282 17.08 -1.53 3.90
CA GLU A 282 17.54 -2.61 4.81
C GLU A 282 19.08 -2.65 5.01
N HIS A 283 19.86 -1.86 4.27
CA HIS A 283 21.32 -1.76 4.42
C HIS A 283 21.81 -0.65 5.35
N HIS A 284 21.00 0.36 5.64
CA HIS A 284 21.49 1.60 6.25
C HIS A 284 21.11 1.78 7.70
N PHE A 285 19.86 1.50 8.05
CA PHE A 285 19.33 1.83 9.36
C PHE A 285 18.34 0.80 9.87
N SER A 286 18.14 0.82 11.19
CA SER A 286 17.19 -0.07 11.85
C SER A 286 15.75 0.42 11.66
N THR A 287 15.56 1.71 11.36
CA THR A 287 14.24 2.34 11.17
C THR A 287 14.23 3.40 10.06
N ALA A 288 13.06 3.68 9.48
CA ALA A 288 12.86 4.76 8.52
C ALA A 288 13.08 6.16 9.12
N ALA A 289 12.83 6.34 10.42
CA ALA A 289 13.03 7.61 11.12
C ALA A 289 14.52 8.01 11.17
N GLU A 290 15.40 7.06 11.52
CA GLU A 290 16.86 7.26 11.47
C GLU A 290 17.34 7.63 10.06
N PHE A 291 16.73 7.02 9.03
CA PHE A 291 17.04 7.34 7.65
C PHE A 291 16.61 8.77 7.29
N GLN A 292 15.39 9.18 7.67
CA GLN A 292 14.90 10.55 7.43
C GLN A 292 15.75 11.61 8.15
N GLU A 293 16.21 11.34 9.37
CA GLU A 293 17.08 12.26 10.12
C GLU A 293 18.45 12.48 9.46
N ALA A 294 18.90 11.54 8.64
CA ALA A 294 20.15 11.63 7.90
C ALA A 294 20.02 12.33 6.54
N LEU A 295 18.80 12.66 6.11
CA LEU A 295 18.53 13.37 4.85
C LEU A 295 18.43 14.88 5.06
N ASP A 296 18.69 15.64 3.99
CA ASP A 296 18.45 17.08 3.98
C ASP A 296 16.96 17.41 4.23
N GLU A 297 16.69 18.59 4.80
CA GLU A 297 15.32 19.02 5.15
C GLU A 297 14.36 19.10 3.93
N ASP A 298 14.90 19.37 2.75
CA ASP A 298 14.18 19.39 1.45
C ASP A 298 13.85 17.99 0.91
N VAL A 299 14.30 16.92 1.59
CA VAL A 299 14.09 15.54 1.15
C VAL A 299 13.18 14.81 2.14
N HIS A 300 12.10 14.23 1.61
CA HIS A 300 11.17 13.39 2.35
C HIS A 300 11.33 11.93 1.95
N LEU A 301 11.68 11.08 2.90
CA LEU A 301 11.73 9.63 2.72
C LEU A 301 10.31 9.06 2.65
N VAL A 302 10.01 8.40 1.54
CA VAL A 302 8.76 7.66 1.36
C VAL A 302 9.01 6.19 1.65
N ASP A 303 8.51 5.70 2.79
CA ASP A 303 8.61 4.29 3.15
C ASP A 303 7.61 3.44 2.37
N VAL A 304 8.11 2.64 1.43
CA VAL A 304 7.30 1.76 0.57
C VAL A 304 6.53 0.68 1.33
N HIS A 305 6.78 0.48 2.63
CA HIS A 305 6.02 -0.45 3.47
C HIS A 305 4.74 0.15 4.07
N GLU A 306 4.57 1.47 4.01
CA GLU A 306 3.38 2.19 4.49
C GLU A 306 2.13 1.90 3.64
N ASP A 307 0.98 2.36 4.12
CA ASP A 307 -0.29 2.29 3.40
C ASP A 307 -0.21 2.89 1.98
N LEU A 308 -0.88 2.25 1.02
CA LEU A 308 -0.88 2.71 -0.38
C LEU A 308 -1.37 4.15 -0.53
N ARG A 309 -2.38 4.58 0.24
CA ARG A 309 -2.90 5.95 0.15
C ARG A 309 -1.89 6.95 0.72
N THR A 310 -1.23 6.60 1.83
CA THR A 310 -0.14 7.41 2.40
C THR A 310 1.00 7.59 1.41
N VAL A 311 1.50 6.50 0.81
CA VAL A 311 2.62 6.55 -0.13
C VAL A 311 2.25 7.35 -1.38
N ILE A 312 1.06 7.12 -1.95
CA ILE A 312 0.58 7.87 -3.11
C ILE A 312 0.46 9.36 -2.78
N SER A 313 -0.13 9.72 -1.62
CA SER A 313 -0.23 11.12 -1.17
C SER A 313 1.13 11.80 -1.01
N GLN A 314 2.12 11.11 -0.43
CA GLN A 314 3.47 11.64 -0.26
C GLN A 314 4.16 11.88 -1.60
N ILE A 315 4.06 10.93 -2.54
CA ILE A 315 4.62 11.10 -3.88
C ILE A 315 3.91 12.23 -4.64
N ALA A 316 2.57 12.23 -4.64
CA ALA A 316 1.76 13.21 -5.37
C ALA A 316 1.85 14.64 -4.81
N SER A 317 2.20 14.81 -3.53
CA SER A 317 2.39 16.14 -2.92
C SER A 317 3.81 16.70 -3.12
N ALA A 318 4.76 15.86 -3.53
CA ALA A 318 6.15 16.25 -3.73
C ALA A 318 6.34 17.05 -5.02
N ARG A 319 7.39 17.89 -5.08
CA ARG A 319 7.75 18.61 -6.32
C ARG A 319 8.43 17.71 -7.35
N VAL A 320 9.17 16.71 -6.87
CA VAL A 320 9.94 15.73 -7.67
C VAL A 320 10.01 14.40 -6.92
N CYS A 321 10.03 13.29 -7.66
CA CYS A 321 10.29 11.94 -7.13
C CYS A 321 11.67 11.41 -7.56
N VAL A 322 12.56 11.11 -6.62
CA VAL A 322 13.81 10.38 -6.88
C VAL A 322 13.62 8.95 -6.38
N SER A 323 13.63 7.97 -7.28
CA SER A 323 13.19 6.62 -6.91
C SER A 323 14.11 5.52 -7.43
N SER A 324 14.45 4.57 -6.55
CA SER A 324 15.00 3.26 -6.94
C SER A 324 13.94 2.14 -6.93
N SER A 325 12.69 2.50 -6.61
CA SER A 325 11.51 1.63 -6.68
C SER A 325 10.76 1.85 -8.00
N LEU A 326 10.47 0.77 -8.75
CA LEU A 326 9.69 0.87 -9.99
C LEU A 326 8.30 1.45 -9.74
N HIS A 327 7.57 0.98 -8.72
CA HIS A 327 6.25 1.54 -8.40
C HIS A 327 6.33 2.99 -7.91
N GLY A 328 7.45 3.43 -7.34
CA GLY A 328 7.67 4.85 -7.03
C GLY A 328 7.69 5.72 -8.29
N ILE A 329 8.34 5.22 -9.35
CA ILE A 329 8.36 5.87 -10.67
C ILE A 329 6.97 5.82 -11.33
N ILE A 330 6.32 4.66 -11.33
CA ILE A 330 4.99 4.50 -11.95
C ILE A 330 3.95 5.42 -11.30
N ILE A 331 3.95 5.54 -9.97
CA ILE A 331 3.04 6.46 -9.27
C ILE A 331 3.39 7.92 -9.53
N ALA A 332 4.68 8.29 -9.55
CA ALA A 332 5.07 9.65 -9.91
C ALA A 332 4.59 10.00 -11.33
N GLN A 333 4.80 9.10 -12.30
CA GLN A 333 4.30 9.23 -13.66
C GLN A 333 2.77 9.37 -13.71
N ALA A 334 2.03 8.53 -12.97
CA ALA A 334 0.58 8.54 -12.97
C ALA A 334 -0.01 9.86 -12.43
N TYR A 335 0.59 10.42 -11.38
CA TYR A 335 0.13 11.66 -10.73
C TYR A 335 0.79 12.92 -11.28
N GLY A 336 1.60 12.82 -12.35
CA GLY A 336 2.21 13.97 -13.01
C GLY A 336 3.34 14.62 -12.23
N VAL A 337 4.03 13.87 -11.38
CA VAL A 337 5.20 14.33 -10.62
C VAL A 337 6.46 13.99 -11.41
N PRO A 338 7.29 14.98 -11.79
CA PRO A 338 8.56 14.73 -12.45
C PRO A 338 9.45 13.82 -11.63
N TRP A 339 10.20 12.95 -12.28
CA TRP A 339 10.97 11.92 -11.59
C TRP A 339 12.38 11.71 -12.15
N VAL A 340 13.24 11.14 -11.31
CA VAL A 340 14.58 10.67 -11.65
C VAL A 340 14.71 9.21 -11.23
N TRP A 341 15.18 8.37 -12.16
CA TRP A 341 15.46 6.98 -11.82
C TRP A 341 16.82 6.85 -11.14
N LEU A 342 16.81 6.42 -9.88
CA LEU A 342 18.01 6.06 -9.14
C LEU A 342 18.32 4.57 -9.36
N TYR A 343 19.40 4.29 -10.10
CA TYR A 343 19.87 2.94 -10.39
C TYR A 343 21.02 2.55 -9.45
N ALA A 344 20.86 1.44 -8.73
CA ALA A 344 21.87 0.90 -7.83
C ALA A 344 22.44 -0.43 -8.38
N PRO A 345 23.58 -0.42 -9.08
CA PRO A 345 24.14 -1.61 -9.72
C PRO A 345 24.72 -2.61 -8.70
N ASP A 346 25.21 -2.11 -7.57
CA ASP A 346 25.84 -2.87 -6.48
C ASP A 346 24.82 -3.68 -5.67
N ARG A 347 23.53 -3.34 -5.73
CA ARG A 347 22.43 -4.12 -5.14
C ARG A 347 21.28 -4.32 -6.11
N ASN A 348 21.47 -5.25 -7.06
CA ASN A 348 20.41 -5.63 -7.98
C ASN A 348 19.14 -6.11 -7.24
N ILE A 349 18.03 -5.42 -7.47
CA ILE A 349 16.74 -5.69 -6.82
C ILE A 349 15.94 -6.86 -7.44
N GLY A 350 16.55 -7.57 -8.38
CA GLY A 350 15.98 -8.68 -9.13
C GLY A 350 15.67 -8.25 -10.57
N GLY A 351 16.19 -9.02 -11.53
CA GLY A 351 16.00 -8.78 -12.96
C GLY A 351 16.79 -7.62 -13.56
N ALA A 352 17.78 -7.08 -12.83
CA ALA A 352 18.59 -5.95 -13.26
C ALA A 352 17.69 -4.77 -13.68
N ARG A 353 17.92 -4.23 -14.88
CA ARG A 353 17.19 -3.10 -15.43
C ARG A 353 15.90 -3.50 -16.14
N PHE A 354 15.72 -4.79 -16.50
CA PHE A 354 14.66 -5.24 -17.42
C PHE A 354 13.28 -4.71 -17.05
N LYS A 355 12.88 -4.80 -15.78
CA LYS A 355 11.54 -4.35 -15.37
C LYS A 355 11.32 -2.84 -15.50
N PHE A 356 12.39 -2.06 -15.40
CA PHE A 356 12.39 -0.62 -15.61
C PHE A 356 12.39 -0.32 -17.09
N ASP A 357 13.30 -0.93 -17.86
CA ASP A 357 13.38 -0.74 -19.31
C ASP A 357 12.06 -1.14 -20.00
N ASP A 358 11.40 -2.19 -19.52
CA ASP A 358 10.08 -2.61 -20.00
C ASP A 358 9.00 -1.55 -19.72
N PHE A 359 9.02 -0.90 -18.56
CA PHE A 359 8.15 0.24 -18.28
C PHE A 359 8.53 1.46 -19.12
N PHE A 360 9.82 1.79 -19.25
CA PHE A 360 10.28 2.94 -20.05
C PHE A 360 9.94 2.80 -21.53
N SER A 361 9.86 1.57 -22.04
CA SER A 361 9.39 1.32 -23.40
C SER A 361 7.91 1.65 -23.62
N THR A 362 7.16 2.02 -22.57
CA THR A 362 5.80 2.58 -22.67
C THR A 362 5.77 4.10 -22.75
N LEU A 363 6.91 4.78 -22.59
CA LEU A 363 7.04 6.22 -22.76
C LEU A 363 7.12 6.55 -24.26
N ALA A 364 6.65 7.73 -24.65
CA ALA A 364 6.72 8.21 -26.03
C ALA A 364 8.17 8.40 -26.51
N ASP A 365 9.05 8.79 -25.59
CA ASP A 365 10.49 8.88 -25.78
C ASP A 365 11.22 8.25 -24.59
N ALA A 366 11.73 7.03 -24.76
CA ALA A 366 12.48 6.34 -23.72
C ALA A 366 13.86 6.95 -23.46
N ASP A 367 14.44 7.68 -24.42
CA ASP A 367 15.74 8.34 -24.26
C ASP A 367 15.64 9.60 -23.38
N SER A 368 14.42 10.11 -23.17
CA SER A 368 14.15 11.21 -22.25
C SER A 368 14.32 10.83 -20.77
N VAL A 369 14.44 9.54 -20.45
CA VAL A 369 14.57 9.05 -19.07
C VAL A 369 15.88 9.51 -18.44
N VAL A 370 15.76 10.35 -17.42
CA VAL A 370 16.91 10.75 -16.59
C VAL A 370 17.18 9.68 -15.55
N SER A 371 18.41 9.17 -15.56
CA SER A 371 18.89 8.19 -14.59
C SER A 371 20.16 8.64 -13.89
N HIS A 372 20.28 8.29 -12.61
CA HIS A 372 21.47 8.50 -11.81
C HIS A 372 21.93 7.16 -11.25
N GLU A 373 23.18 6.81 -11.48
CA GLU A 373 23.79 5.59 -10.95
C GLU A 373 24.51 5.91 -9.63
N ALA A 374 24.17 5.18 -8.56
CA ALA A 374 24.86 5.31 -7.28
C ALA A 374 24.86 3.99 -6.51
N SER A 375 25.92 3.74 -5.72
CA SER A 375 25.92 2.64 -4.76
C SER A 375 24.87 2.90 -3.68
N VAL A 376 24.20 1.84 -3.22
CA VAL A 376 23.23 1.96 -2.11
C VAL A 376 23.85 2.67 -0.92
N LYS A 377 25.13 2.38 -0.63
CA LYS A 377 25.86 2.95 0.51
C LYS A 377 25.95 4.49 0.49
N ASP A 378 25.83 5.08 -0.71
CA ASP A 378 26.02 6.50 -0.96
C ASP A 378 24.68 7.25 -1.06
N PHE A 379 23.55 6.57 -0.85
CA PHE A 379 22.20 7.14 -1.00
C PHE A 379 21.93 8.36 -0.11
N LEU A 380 22.55 8.41 1.08
CA LEU A 380 22.40 9.52 2.01
C LEU A 380 23.23 10.75 1.61
N GLN A 381 24.23 10.57 0.74
CA GLN A 381 25.13 11.62 0.28
C GLN A 381 24.79 12.07 -1.15
N LEU A 382 23.66 11.62 -1.70
CA LEU A 382 23.22 12.00 -3.04
C LEU A 382 22.97 13.51 -3.10
N PRO A 383 23.34 14.18 -4.20
CA PRO A 383 23.06 15.59 -4.41
C PRO A 383 21.58 15.77 -4.83
N PHE A 384 20.64 15.50 -3.92
CA PHE A 384 19.20 15.48 -4.22
C PHE A 384 18.71 16.77 -4.90
N ALA A 385 19.21 17.94 -4.49
CA ALA A 385 18.87 19.20 -5.12
C ALA A 385 19.27 19.26 -6.61
N GLU A 386 20.43 18.72 -6.98
CA GLU A 386 20.91 18.66 -8.37
C GLU A 386 20.16 17.60 -9.18
N LEU A 387 19.85 16.46 -8.56
CA LEU A 387 19.00 15.43 -9.17
C LEU A 387 17.62 16.00 -9.48
N ALA A 388 17.03 16.75 -8.55
CA ALA A 388 15.71 17.32 -8.73
C ALA A 388 15.64 18.36 -9.86
N GLN A 389 16.74 19.04 -10.17
CA GLN A 389 16.81 19.96 -11.32
C GLN A 389 16.78 19.24 -12.67
N GLN A 390 17.15 17.96 -12.69
CA GLN A 390 17.17 17.13 -13.90
C GLN A 390 15.88 16.31 -14.06
N ALA A 391 14.97 16.37 -13.08
CA ALA A 391 13.75 15.59 -13.12
C ALA A 391 12.88 15.95 -14.32
N VAL A 392 12.34 14.92 -14.97
CA VAL A 392 11.50 15.04 -16.15
C VAL A 392 10.19 14.31 -15.92
N LEU A 393 9.15 14.70 -16.65
CA LEU A 393 7.91 13.93 -16.74
C LEU A 393 7.73 13.52 -18.22
N PRO A 394 8.28 12.37 -18.64
CA PRO A 394 8.13 11.88 -20.00
C PRO A 394 6.67 11.68 -20.36
N GLU A 395 6.30 11.92 -21.62
CA GLU A 395 4.96 11.62 -22.12
C GLU A 395 4.75 10.10 -22.20
N LEU A 396 3.55 9.61 -21.85
CA LEU A 396 3.19 8.21 -22.04
C LEU A 396 2.89 7.94 -23.52
N GLY A 397 3.53 6.92 -24.09
CA GLY A 397 3.30 6.45 -25.46
C GLY A 397 2.23 5.35 -25.57
N ILE A 398 1.39 5.21 -24.55
CA ILE A 398 0.37 4.14 -24.44
C ILE A 398 -1.02 4.70 -24.20
N ASP A 399 -2.04 3.95 -24.61
CA ASP A 399 -3.44 4.29 -24.40
C ASP A 399 -3.96 3.69 -23.07
N LEU A 400 -4.16 4.55 -22.07
CA LEU A 400 -4.69 4.17 -20.77
C LEU A 400 -6.18 3.76 -20.82
N ASP A 401 -6.95 4.21 -21.81
CA ASP A 401 -8.32 3.74 -22.02
C ASP A 401 -8.32 2.32 -22.60
N ALA A 402 -7.42 2.02 -23.54
CA ALA A 402 -7.22 0.64 -24.01
C ALA A 402 -6.82 -0.29 -22.86
N LEU A 403 -5.89 0.13 -22.00
CA LEU A 403 -5.50 -0.64 -20.81
C LEU A 403 -6.69 -0.90 -19.89
N GLN A 404 -7.49 0.12 -19.57
CA GLN A 404 -8.65 -0.05 -18.70
C GLN A 404 -9.74 -0.92 -19.36
N ASN A 405 -9.99 -0.75 -20.66
CA ASN A 405 -11.00 -1.51 -21.39
C ASN A 405 -10.64 -2.99 -21.56
N ALA A 406 -9.36 -3.33 -21.50
CA ALA A 406 -8.87 -4.71 -21.49
C ALA A 406 -9.02 -5.41 -20.12
N PHE A 407 -9.56 -4.74 -19.10
CA PHE A 407 -9.73 -5.34 -17.78
C PHE A 407 -10.74 -6.52 -17.80
N PRO A 408 -10.35 -7.73 -17.36
CA PRO A 408 -11.14 -8.94 -17.65
C PRO A 408 -12.20 -9.28 -16.59
N ILE A 409 -12.22 -8.60 -15.45
CA ILE A 409 -13.07 -8.99 -14.33
C ILE A 409 -14.40 -8.22 -14.41
N PRO A 410 -15.55 -8.91 -14.49
CA PRO A 410 -16.85 -8.24 -14.50
C PRO A 410 -17.16 -7.62 -13.14
N ALA A 411 -17.95 -6.54 -13.17
CA ALA A 411 -18.46 -5.92 -11.95
C ALA A 411 -19.23 -6.93 -11.07
N ALA A 412 -19.23 -6.71 -9.77
CA ALA A 412 -20.09 -7.43 -8.83
C ALA A 412 -21.55 -7.02 -9.05
N GLU A 413 -22.48 -7.99 -9.02
CA GLU A 413 -23.92 -7.69 -8.98
C GLU A 413 -24.29 -6.87 -7.74
N LYS A 414 -23.60 -7.13 -6.63
CA LYS A 414 -23.67 -6.38 -5.37
C LYS A 414 -22.25 -6.10 -4.88
N PRO A 415 -21.78 -4.84 -4.93
CA PRO A 415 -20.44 -4.49 -4.45
C PRO A 415 -20.25 -4.89 -2.99
N VAL A 416 -19.10 -5.50 -2.70
CA VAL A 416 -18.69 -5.78 -1.33
C VAL A 416 -18.31 -4.47 -0.66
N ALA A 417 -19.05 -4.12 0.38
CA ALA A 417 -18.64 -3.00 1.22
C ALA A 417 -17.26 -3.33 1.81
N PRO A 418 -16.29 -2.39 1.80
CA PRO A 418 -15.02 -2.58 2.50
C PRO A 418 -15.29 -2.99 3.95
N VAL A 419 -14.34 -3.68 4.58
CA VAL A 419 -14.41 -4.10 5.98
C VAL A 419 -14.43 -2.82 6.84
N LYS A 420 -15.60 -2.21 6.95
CA LYS A 420 -15.85 -0.97 7.69
C LYS A 420 -17.06 -1.25 8.56
N PRO A 421 -16.94 -1.14 9.89
CA PRO A 421 -18.15 -0.95 10.68
C PRO A 421 -18.85 0.33 10.21
N ARG A 422 -20.17 0.41 10.35
CA ARG A 422 -21.06 1.49 9.87
C ARG A 422 -20.71 2.94 10.32
N PHE A 423 -19.56 3.14 10.96
CA PHE A 423 -19.09 4.43 11.43
C PHE A 423 -18.07 5.00 10.45
N ARG A 424 -18.40 6.18 9.91
CA ARG A 424 -17.51 6.96 9.07
C ARG A 424 -16.28 7.38 9.88
N TRP A 425 -15.10 7.19 9.31
CA TRP A 425 -14.03 8.16 9.51
C TRP A 425 -14.62 9.50 9.08
N ASN A 426 -14.78 10.45 10.01
CA ASN A 426 -14.98 11.82 9.58
C ASN A 426 -13.74 12.17 8.76
N ARG A 427 -13.88 12.34 7.44
CA ARG A 427 -12.85 12.88 6.53
C ARG A 427 -12.31 14.25 6.99
N VAL A 428 -12.87 14.81 8.06
CA VAL A 428 -12.71 16.20 8.51
C VAL A 428 -11.76 16.33 9.71
N SER A 429 -11.49 15.27 10.50
CA SER A 429 -10.74 15.45 11.77
C SER A 429 -9.22 15.40 11.67
N LEU A 430 -8.65 14.92 10.56
CA LEU A 430 -7.22 15.10 10.26
C LEU A 430 -6.95 16.53 9.78
N GLU A 431 -7.80 17.08 8.90
CA GLU A 431 -7.68 18.46 8.41
C GLU A 431 -7.83 19.49 9.54
N GLU A 432 -8.82 19.36 10.43
CA GLU A 432 -9.08 20.40 11.43
C GLU A 432 -8.04 20.45 12.56
N ARG A 433 -7.50 19.30 13.00
CA ARG A 433 -6.45 19.27 14.03
C ARG A 433 -5.07 19.61 13.47
N PHE A 434 -4.75 19.11 12.27
CA PHE A 434 -3.48 19.43 11.63
C PHE A 434 -3.43 20.92 11.21
N MET A 435 -4.53 21.48 10.69
CA MET A 435 -4.60 22.92 10.39
C MET A 435 -4.64 23.79 11.66
N ALA A 436 -5.14 23.29 12.79
CA ALA A 436 -5.07 24.02 14.06
C ALA A 436 -3.63 24.11 14.59
N ASP A 437 -2.87 23.02 14.53
CA ASP A 437 -1.46 22.99 14.96
C ASP A 437 -0.54 23.74 13.98
N VAL A 438 -0.82 23.68 12.68
CA VAL A 438 -0.11 24.48 11.65
C VAL A 438 -0.44 25.96 11.80
N ARG A 439 -1.69 26.36 12.02
CA ARG A 439 -2.05 27.79 12.25
C ARG A 439 -1.50 28.33 13.58
N ALA A 440 -1.41 27.50 14.61
CA ALA A 440 -0.78 27.86 15.88
C ALA A 440 0.73 28.08 15.70
N SER A 441 1.40 27.19 14.99
CA SER A 441 2.83 27.28 14.66
C SER A 441 3.14 28.47 13.72
N TYR A 442 2.26 28.75 12.76
CA TYR A 442 2.41 29.88 11.83
C TYR A 442 2.22 31.25 12.53
N ARG A 443 1.29 31.35 13.50
CA ARG A 443 1.09 32.59 14.30
C ARG A 443 2.24 32.86 15.28
N LEU A 444 2.86 31.81 15.82
CA LEU A 444 4.03 31.92 16.69
C LEU A 444 5.29 32.34 15.89
N ALA A 445 5.46 31.84 14.67
CA ALA A 445 6.57 32.24 13.79
C ALA A 445 6.44 33.68 13.25
N HIS A 446 5.22 34.21 13.07
CA HIS A 446 4.99 35.54 12.46
C HIS A 446 4.75 36.68 13.48
N SER A 447 4.69 36.39 14.77
CA SER A 447 4.62 37.42 15.83
C SER A 447 5.99 37.82 16.38
N ALA A 448 7.06 37.09 16.04
CA ALA A 448 8.43 37.36 16.50
C ALA A 448 9.27 38.24 15.54
N GLY A 449 8.70 38.74 14.43
CA GLY A 449 9.45 39.44 13.38
C GLY A 449 8.84 40.79 12.98
N ARG A 450 8.88 41.79 13.86
CA ARG A 450 8.78 43.20 13.44
C ARG A 450 9.89 44.03 14.11
N PRO A 451 10.98 44.36 13.41
CA PRO A 451 11.91 45.38 13.87
C PRO A 451 11.25 46.76 13.77
N GLY A 452 11.33 47.52 14.86
CA GLY A 452 10.86 48.90 14.92
C GLY A 452 11.60 49.78 13.92
N ARG A 453 10.84 50.61 13.19
CA ARG A 453 11.39 51.70 12.37
C ARG A 453 12.02 52.75 13.29
N ALA A 454 13.35 52.81 13.31
CA ALA A 454 14.09 53.99 13.75
C ALA A 454 14.22 54.95 12.57
N GLY A 455 13.78 56.19 12.76
CA GLY A 455 13.83 57.26 11.77
C GLY A 455 15.25 57.78 11.54
N GLN A 456 15.55 58.15 10.29
CA GLN A 456 16.69 58.97 9.94
C GLN A 456 16.20 60.42 9.78
N SER A 457 16.73 61.30 10.62
CA SER A 457 16.76 62.74 10.42
C SER A 457 18.22 63.18 10.32
N ARG A 458 18.67 63.55 9.12
CA ARG A 458 19.49 64.70 8.74
C ARG A 458 20.20 64.45 7.42
#